data_AF-A0A4Q9JWU8-F1
#
_entry.id   AF-A0A4Q9JWU8-F1
#
_cell.length_a   1.000
_cell.length_b   1.000
_cell.length_c   1.000
_cell.angle_alpha   90.00
_cell.angle_beta   90.00
_cell.angle_gamma   90.00
#
_symmetry.space_group_name_H-M   'P 1'
#
loop_
_entity.id
_entity.type
_entity.pdbx_description
1 polymer ?
#
loop_
_entity_poly.entity_id
_entity_poly.type
_entity_poly.pdbx_seq_one_letter_code
_entity_poly.pdbx_strand_id
1 'polypeptide(L)'
;MLSKGLEVNQNKLDAIIIGKSTQEDIEKIIGYPIRKTNIGNKEIWYYDFTRITSLPGFDKDESTVFEFNKRGIVVKKYKTQGSENSNPLLN
;
A
#
# COMPACT_ATOMS: atom_id res chain seq x y z
N MET A 1 -19.17 -8.76 4.82
CA MET A 1 -17.83 -8.54 4.24
C MET A 1 -17.24 -7.33 4.94
N LEU A 2 -16.07 -7.49 5.57
CA LEU A 2 -15.39 -6.39 6.25
C LEU A 2 -14.13 -6.05 5.46
N SER A 3 -14.02 -4.81 4.99
CA SER A 3 -12.82 -4.31 4.32
C SER A 3 -12.28 -3.10 5.06
N LYS A 4 -10.98 -3.08 5.32
CA LYS A 4 -10.28 -2.01 6.00
C LYS A 4 -9.17 -1.47 5.08
N GLY A 5 -9.11 -0.16 4.93
CA GLY A 5 -8.10 0.54 4.15
C GLY A 5 -8.43 0.71 2.68
N LEU A 6 -7.48 1.27 1.93
CA LEU A 6 -7.64 1.59 0.52
C LEU A 6 -7.07 0.46 -0.34
N GLU A 7 -7.94 -0.18 -1.13
CA GLU A 7 -7.48 -1.21 -2.06
C GLU A 7 -6.68 -0.58 -3.20
N VAL A 8 -5.42 -1.00 -3.30
CA VAL A 8 -4.56 -0.71 -4.45
C VAL A 8 -4.56 -1.91 -5.38
N ASN A 9 -5.46 -1.92 -6.36
CA ASN A 9 -5.49 -2.96 -7.39
C ASN A 9 -4.36 -2.76 -8.42
N GLN A 10 -4.18 -3.74 -9.31
CA GLN A 10 -3.13 -3.70 -10.32
C GLN A 10 -3.26 -2.47 -11.25
N ASN A 11 -4.49 -2.10 -11.65
CA ASN A 11 -4.72 -0.94 -12.51
C ASN A 11 -4.23 0.38 -11.88
N LYS A 12 -4.50 0.59 -10.58
CA LYS A 12 -4.00 1.75 -9.83
C LYS A 12 -2.48 1.73 -9.72
N LEU A 13 -1.89 0.56 -9.50
CA LEU A 13 -0.44 0.39 -9.47
C LEU A 13 0.19 0.69 -10.82
N ASP A 14 -0.38 0.23 -11.93
CA ASP A 14 0.14 0.43 -13.27
C ASP A 14 0.07 1.90 -13.72
N ALA A 15 -0.95 2.63 -13.26
CA ALA A 15 -1.05 4.07 -13.47
C ALA A 15 0.09 4.88 -12.79
N ILE A 16 0.77 4.30 -11.79
CA ILE A 16 1.87 4.95 -11.08
C ILE A 16 3.20 4.62 -11.76
N ILE A 17 3.86 5.62 -12.34
CA ILE A 17 5.09 5.45 -13.10
C ILE A 17 6.29 5.85 -12.24
N ILE A 18 7.20 4.90 -12.01
CA ILE A 18 8.45 5.14 -11.27
C ILE A 18 9.27 6.22 -11.98
N GLY A 19 9.78 7.19 -11.21
CA GLY A 19 10.59 8.31 -11.70
C GLY A 19 9.77 9.45 -12.33
N LYS A 20 8.45 9.31 -12.47
CA LYS A 20 7.56 10.35 -13.00
C LYS A 20 6.45 10.73 -12.02
N SER A 21 5.76 9.74 -11.47
CA SER A 21 4.66 9.96 -10.54
C SER A 21 5.17 10.56 -9.24
N THR A 22 4.40 11.50 -8.73
CA THR A 22 4.65 12.23 -7.49
C THR A 22 3.75 11.72 -6.37
N GLN A 23 4.01 12.18 -5.15
CA GLN A 23 3.13 12.00 -4.00
C GLN A 23 1.70 12.47 -4.30
N GLU A 24 1.55 13.65 -4.93
CA GLU A 24 0.23 14.18 -5.30
C GLU A 24 -0.49 13.28 -6.32
N ASP A 25 0.24 12.69 -7.28
CA ASP A 25 -0.35 11.76 -8.24
C ASP A 25 -0.88 10.50 -7.53
N ILE A 26 -0.12 10.00 -6.56
CA ILE A 26 -0.56 8.86 -5.74
C ILE A 26 -1.80 9.22 -4.93
N GLU A 27 -1.86 10.40 -4.31
CA GLU A 27 -3.04 10.86 -3.57
C GLU A 27 -4.27 11.00 -4.48
N LYS A 28 -4.09 11.41 -5.74
CA LYS A 28 -5.18 11.50 -6.73
C LYS A 28 -5.65 10.12 -7.22
N ILE A 29 -4.73 9.18 -7.43
CA ILE A 29 -5.04 7.84 -7.97
C ILE A 29 -5.61 6.91 -6.90
N ILE A 30 -5.04 6.95 -5.69
CA ILE A 30 -5.34 6.01 -4.61
C ILE A 30 -6.10 6.69 -3.46
N GLY A 31 -5.66 7.88 -3.06
CA GLY A 31 -6.05 8.54 -1.82
C GLY A 31 -4.89 8.62 -0.83
N TYR A 32 -5.15 9.14 0.37
CA TYR A 32 -4.13 9.29 1.41
C TYR A 32 -3.76 7.94 2.06
N PRO A 33 -2.47 7.66 2.30
CA PRO A 33 -2.04 6.43 2.96
C PRO A 33 -2.39 6.45 4.44
N ILE A 34 -2.54 5.24 5.01
CA ILE A 34 -2.84 5.05 6.43
C ILE A 34 -1.59 5.28 7.28
N ARG A 35 -0.42 4.95 6.75
CA ARG A 35 0.86 5.08 7.43
C ARG A 35 1.88 5.71 6.49
N LYS A 36 2.55 6.75 6.98
CA LYS A 36 3.71 7.41 6.34
C LYS A 36 4.92 7.26 7.27
N THR A 37 6.08 6.98 6.71
CA THR A 37 7.33 6.84 7.46
C THR A 37 8.44 7.55 6.70
N ASN A 38 9.27 8.30 7.41
CA ASN A 38 10.43 8.97 6.83
C ASN A 38 11.70 8.27 7.30
N ILE A 39 12.47 7.71 6.37
CA ILE A 39 13.74 7.02 6.64
C ILE A 39 14.84 7.75 5.89
N GLY A 40 15.60 8.57 6.63
CA GLY A 40 16.65 9.41 6.05
C GLY A 40 16.09 10.39 5.02
N ASN A 41 16.54 10.26 3.77
CA ASN A 41 16.11 11.12 2.64
C ASN A 41 14.97 10.51 1.80
N LYS A 42 14.28 9.50 2.33
CA LYS A 42 13.17 8.83 1.67
C LYS A 42 11.92 8.90 2.53
N GLU A 43 10.81 9.17 1.86
CA GLU A 43 9.49 8.99 2.45
C GLU A 43 8.91 7.68 1.95
N ILE A 44 8.23 6.94 2.82
CA ILE A 44 7.64 5.64 2.54
C ILE A 44 6.18 5.68 2.95
N TRP A 45 5.28 5.36 2.02
CA TRP A 45 3.85 5.30 2.28
C TRP A 45 3.37 3.86 2.20
N TYR A 46 2.50 3.50 3.14
CA TYR A 46 1.90 2.18 3.26
C TYR A 46 0.38 2.28 3.08
N TYR A 47 -0.12 1.51 2.13
CA TYR A 47 -1.53 1.28 1.89
C TYR A 47 -1.85 -0.14 2.32
N ASP A 48 -2.14 -0.29 3.61
CA ASP A 48 -2.57 -1.56 4.18
C ASP A 48 -4.04 -1.79 3.82
N PHE A 49 -4.33 -2.92 3.18
CA PHE A 49 -5.66 -3.35 2.80
C PHE A 49 -5.92 -4.75 3.33
N THR A 50 -6.93 -4.86 4.19
CA THR A 50 -7.38 -6.14 4.72
C THR A 50 -8.85 -6.34 4.37
N ARG A 51 -9.18 -7.49 3.79
CA ARG A 51 -10.53 -7.91 3.45
C ARG A 51 -10.76 -9.27 4.10
N ILE A 52 -11.74 -9.30 5.01
CA ILE A 52 -12.21 -10.51 5.67
C ILE A 52 -13.57 -10.86 5.10
N THR A 53 -13.70 -12.08 4.61
CA THR A 53 -14.94 -12.60 4.03
C THR A 53 -15.38 -13.85 4.78
N SER A 54 -16.68 -14.14 4.73
CA SER A 54 -17.21 -15.38 5.30
C SER A 54 -16.90 -16.62 4.45
N LEU A 55 -16.25 -16.45 3.30
CA LEU A 55 -15.88 -17.52 2.39
C LEU A 55 -14.42 -17.92 2.64
N PRO A 56 -14.14 -19.20 2.95
CA PRO A 56 -12.78 -19.67 3.18
C PRO A 56 -11.93 -19.46 1.92
N GLY A 57 -10.75 -18.86 2.08
CA GLY A 57 -9.77 -18.63 1.01
C GLY A 57 -9.94 -17.32 0.21
N PHE A 58 -10.92 -16.49 0.54
CA PHE A 58 -11.13 -15.17 -0.10
C PHE A 58 -10.65 -14.00 0.76
N ASP A 59 -10.08 -14.30 1.92
CA ASP A 59 -9.43 -13.30 2.75
C ASP A 59 -8.20 -12.75 2.04
N LYS A 60 -8.02 -11.43 2.12
CA LYS A 60 -6.91 -10.74 1.50
C LYS A 60 -6.29 -9.81 2.51
N ASP A 61 -5.02 -10.01 2.81
CA ASP A 61 -4.23 -9.09 3.63
C ASP A 61 -2.98 -8.68 2.86
N GLU A 62 -2.96 -7.43 2.41
CA GLU A 62 -1.97 -6.93 1.47
C GLU A 62 -1.56 -5.52 1.86
N SER A 63 -0.27 -5.24 1.84
CA SER A 63 0.25 -3.88 1.99
C SER A 63 0.89 -3.44 0.68
N THR A 64 0.47 -2.30 0.16
CA THR A 64 1.14 -1.68 -0.99
C THR A 64 2.04 -0.56 -0.52
N VAL A 65 3.32 -0.64 -0.86
CA VAL A 65 4.36 0.27 -0.40
C VAL A 65 4.85 1.14 -1.55
N PHE A 66 4.96 2.44 -1.28
CA PHE A 66 5.57 3.40 -2.18
C PHE A 66 6.73 4.09 -1.49
N GLU A 67 7.92 4.03 -2.07
CA GLU A 67 9.07 4.82 -1.63
C GLU A 67 9.22 6.03 -2.53
N PHE A 68 9.45 7.18 -1.92
CA PHE A 68 9.69 8.46 -2.56
C PHE A 68 11.09 8.95 -2.25
N ASN A 69 11.67 9.71 -3.17
CA ASN A 69 12.87 10.50 -2.89
C ASN A 69 12.52 11.81 -2.18
N LYS A 70 13.55 12.60 -1.81
CA LYS A 70 13.37 13.92 -1.19
C LYS A 70 12.55 14.94 -1.99
N ARG A 71 12.30 14.68 -3.28
CA ARG A 71 11.51 15.52 -4.18
C ARG A 71 10.05 15.06 -4.27
N GLY A 72 9.65 14.04 -3.50
CA GLY A 72 8.31 13.47 -3.55
C GLY A 72 8.04 12.63 -4.80
N ILE A 73 9.07 12.18 -5.53
CA ILE A 73 8.92 11.35 -6.73
C ILE A 73 9.06 9.88 -6.35
N VAL A 74 8.15 9.04 -6.86
CA VAL A 74 8.15 7.58 -6.65
C VAL A 74 9.44 6.99 -7.20
N VAL A 75 10.22 6.34 -6.34
CA VAL A 75 11.42 5.59 -6.71
C VAL A 75 11.22 4.09 -6.66
N LYS A 76 10.27 3.60 -5.84
CA LYS A 76 9.85 2.19 -5.81
C LYS A 76 8.36 2.08 -5.50
N LYS A 77 7.75 1.05 -6.06
CA LYS A 77 6.40 0.58 -5.73
C LYS A 77 6.41 -0.94 -5.65
N TYR A 78 5.81 -1.53 -4.63
CA TYR A 78 5.70 -2.98 -4.49
C TYR A 78 4.56 -3.36 -3.57
N LYS A 79 4.08 -4.59 -3.72
CA LYS A 79 3.13 -5.23 -2.81
C LYS A 79 3.91 -6.16 -1.88
N THR A 80 3.51 -6.20 -0.63
CA THR A 80 3.95 -7.17 0.36
C THR A 80 2.72 -7.76 1.04
N GLN A 81 2.87 -8.88 1.74
CA GLN A 81 1.82 -9.32 2.65
C GLN A 81 1.47 -8.16 3.60
N GLY A 82 0.19 -8.06 3.96
CA GLY A 82 -0.27 -7.07 4.92
C GLY A 82 0.62 -7.04 6.16
N SER A 83 0.64 -5.91 6.87
CA SER A 83 1.26 -5.86 8.19
C SER A 83 0.44 -6.79 9.09
N GLU A 84 0.77 -8.08 9.03
CA GLU A 84 0.33 -9.08 9.96
C GLU A 84 0.59 -8.48 11.34
N ASN A 85 -0.48 -8.07 12.03
CA ASN A 85 -0.59 -8.58 13.38
C ASN A 85 -0.62 -10.08 13.18
N SER A 86 0.56 -10.73 13.16
CA SER A 86 0.69 -12.18 13.01
C SER A 86 -0.31 -12.76 13.97
N ASN A 87 -1.38 -13.33 13.44
CA ASN A 87 -2.36 -13.97 14.29
C ASN A 87 -1.61 -15.20 14.83
N PRO A 88 -1.21 -15.21 16.10
CA PRO A 88 -0.31 -16.25 16.63
C PRO A 88 -1.02 -17.62 16.76
N LEU A 89 -2.21 -17.75 16.18
CA LEU A 89 -3.06 -18.94 16.17
C LEU A 89 -3.01 -19.71 14.83
N LEU A 90 -2.18 -19.27 13.86
CA LEU A 90 -2.00 -19.95 12.57
C LEU A 90 -0.66 -20.70 12.44
N ASN A 91 0.09 -20.88 13.53
CA ASN A 91 1.23 -21.82 13.59
C ASN A 91 0.88 -23.04 14.43
#